data_AF-A0A959TGP3-F1
#
_entry.id   AF-A0A959TGP3-F1
#
_cell.length_a   1.000
_cell.length_b   1.000
_cell.length_c   1.000
_cell.angle_alpha   90.00
_cell.angle_beta   90.00
_cell.angle_gamma   90.00
#
_symmetry.space_group_name_H-M   'P 1'
#
loop_
_entity.id
_entity.type
_entity.pdbx_description
1 polymer ?
#
loop_
_entity_poly.entity_id
_entity_poly.type
_entity_poly.pdbx_seq_one_letter_code
_entity_poly.pdbx_strand_id
1 'polypeptide(L)'
;SEGHGLQEGELKLFADNGFPFEGTIQLEVVDPDGNLLDMLPVTGTVAPALLGPDLLVQQRVASELHAHVSPTQTDLLYQGTRVRVRIIFSTSDQSQHLTLL
;
A
#
# COMPACT_ATOMS: atom_id res chain seq x y z
N SER A 1 2.26 -32.27 10.28
CA SER A 1 1.56 -30.99 10.48
C SER A 1 2.41 -30.16 11.41
N GLU A 2 3.30 -29.33 10.87
CA GLU A 2 3.95 -28.31 11.70
C GLU A 2 2.87 -27.28 12.07
N GLY A 3 2.72 -27.02 13.36
CA GLY A 3 1.71 -26.10 13.87
C GLY A 3 2.14 -24.66 13.60
N HIS A 4 1.83 -24.14 12.41
CA HIS A 4 1.98 -22.72 12.12
C HIS A 4 1.06 -21.91 13.05
N GLY A 5 1.65 -21.00 13.83
CA GLY A 5 0.94 -20.22 14.85
C GLY A 5 -0.06 -19.20 14.28
N LEU A 6 0.15 -18.79 13.02
CA LEU A 6 -0.80 -18.02 12.23
C LEU A 6 -1.36 -18.94 11.15
N GLN A 7 -2.69 -18.95 11.01
CA GLN A 7 -3.39 -19.73 9.99
C GLN A 7 -3.97 -18.85 8.89
N GLU A 8 -4.35 -17.63 9.24
CA GLU A 8 -4.82 -16.58 8.33
C GLU A 8 -4.79 -15.26 9.10
N GLY A 9 -5.00 -14.14 8.41
CA GLY A 9 -5.16 -12.88 9.09
C GLY A 9 -5.32 -11.68 8.18
N GLU A 10 -5.03 -10.52 8.76
CA GLU A 10 -5.07 -9.25 8.09
C GLU A 10 -3.73 -8.52 8.32
N LEU A 11 -3.08 -8.13 7.23
CA LEU A 11 -1.99 -7.18 7.25
C LEU A 11 -2.58 -5.78 7.12
N LYS A 12 -2.36 -4.97 8.16
CA LYS A 12 -2.69 -3.55 8.15
C LYS A 12 -1.46 -2.74 7.78
N LEU A 13 -1.62 -1.86 6.79
CA LEU A 13 -0.57 -0.98 6.32
C LEU A 13 -0.96 0.46 6.63
N PHE A 14 -0.04 1.18 7.27
CA PHE A 14 -0.22 2.59 7.61
C PHE A 14 0.74 3.41 6.74
N ALA A 15 0.19 4.35 5.97
CA ALA A 15 0.96 5.26 5.14
C ALA A 15 0.75 6.70 5.61
N ASP A 16 1.81 7.51 5.68
CA ASP A 16 1.76 8.96 5.89
C ASP A 16 2.33 9.64 4.64
N ASN A 17 1.47 10.24 3.83
CA ASN A 17 1.85 10.81 2.54
C ASN A 17 1.91 12.33 2.59
N GLY A 18 3.10 12.87 2.28
CA GLY A 18 3.35 14.30 2.15
C GLY A 18 3.51 14.78 0.71
N PHE A 19 3.19 13.94 -0.29
CA PHE A 19 3.31 14.28 -1.70
C PHE A 19 1.93 14.46 -2.36
N PRO A 20 1.79 15.35 -3.36
CA PRO A 20 0.53 15.58 -4.07
C PRO A 20 0.25 14.51 -5.14
N PHE A 21 0.54 13.25 -4.81
CA PHE A 21 0.30 12.09 -5.66
C PHE A 21 -0.46 11.06 -4.85
N GLU A 22 -1.51 10.50 -5.44
CA GLU A 22 -2.16 9.33 -4.86
C GLU A 22 -1.29 8.09 -5.15
N GLY A 23 -1.46 7.03 -4.38
CA GLY A 23 -0.71 5.80 -4.57
C GLY A 23 -1.55 4.55 -4.39
N THR A 24 -1.19 3.49 -5.12
CA THR A 24 -1.65 2.13 -4.84
C THR A 24 -0.50 1.32 -4.29
N ILE A 25 -0.76 0.51 -3.25
CA ILE A 25 0.21 -0.44 -2.70
C ILE A 25 -0.07 -1.82 -3.28
N GLN A 26 0.99 -2.49 -3.73
CA GLN A 26 0.99 -3.89 -4.07
C GLN A 26 1.93 -4.64 -3.12
N LEU A 27 1.49 -5.79 -2.64
CA LEU A 27 2.29 -6.69 -1.83
C LEU A 27 2.59 -7.94 -2.63
N GLU A 28 3.87 -8.16 -2.89
CA GLU A 28 4.40 -9.34 -3.60
C GLU A 28 5.02 -10.28 -2.57
N VAL A 29 4.65 -11.56 -2.59
CA VAL A 29 5.41 -12.61 -1.91
C VAL A 29 6.45 -13.12 -2.89
N VAL A 30 7.72 -13.08 -2.50
CA VAL A 30 8.85 -13.43 -3.36
C VAL A 30 9.76 -14.45 -2.69
N ASP A 31 10.44 -15.26 -3.51
CA ASP A 31 11.47 -16.18 -3.05
C ASP A 31 12.77 -15.43 -2.66
N PRO A 32 13.80 -16.13 -2.11
CA PRO A 32 15.07 -15.51 -1.76
C PRO A 32 15.83 -14.87 -2.94
N ASP A 33 15.63 -15.40 -4.15
CA ASP A 33 16.23 -14.90 -5.40
C ASP A 33 15.44 -13.70 -5.98
N GLY A 34 14.26 -13.43 -5.42
CA GLY A 34 13.41 -12.30 -5.77
C GLY A 34 12.37 -12.59 -6.84
N ASN A 35 12.16 -13.86 -7.21
CA ASN A 35 11.09 -14.26 -8.13
C ASN A 35 9.73 -14.15 -7.44
N LEU A 36 8.72 -13.72 -8.20
CA LEU A 36 7.36 -13.59 -7.71
C LEU A 36 6.73 -14.97 -7.50
N LEU A 37 6.22 -15.21 -6.30
CA LEU A 37 5.48 -16.43 -5.95
C LEU A 37 3.97 -16.17 -5.86
N ASP A 38 3.57 -15.06 -5.24
CA ASP A 38 2.17 -14.68 -5.10
C ASP A 38 1.98 -13.17 -4.89
N MET A 39 0.74 -12.69 -4.97
CA MET A 39 0.32 -11.32 -4.66
C MET A 39 -0.67 -11.32 -3.49
N LEU A 40 -0.44 -10.49 -2.49
CA LEU A 40 -1.43 -10.23 -1.44
C LEU A 40 -2.30 -9.04 -1.88
N PRO A 41 -3.61 -9.25 -2.14
CA PRO A 41 -4.49 -8.19 -2.58
C PRO A 41 -4.67 -7.15 -1.47
N VAL A 42 -4.31 -5.91 -1.77
CA VAL A 42 -4.48 -4.77 -0.87
C VAL A 42 -5.75 -4.01 -1.25
N THR A 43 -6.54 -3.68 -0.24
CA THR A 43 -7.69 -2.79 -0.36
C THR A 43 -7.36 -1.42 0.24
N GLY A 44 -7.84 -0.37 -0.43
CA GLY A 44 -7.52 1.02 -0.11
C GLY A 44 -6.47 1.63 -1.03
N THR A 45 -6.22 2.93 -0.85
CA THR A 45 -5.22 3.71 -1.57
C THR A 45 -4.48 4.62 -0.59
N VAL A 46 -3.29 5.05 -0.99
CA VAL A 46 -2.54 6.11 -0.32
C VAL A 46 -3.09 7.43 -0.83
N ALA A 47 -3.77 8.18 0.03
CA ALA A 47 -4.33 9.47 -0.35
C ALA A 47 -3.23 10.50 -0.63
N PRO A 48 -3.42 11.44 -1.57
CA PRO A 48 -2.49 12.53 -1.82
C PRO A 48 -2.50 13.54 -0.67
N ALA A 49 -1.39 14.24 -0.47
CA ALA A 49 -1.34 15.39 0.42
C ALA A 49 -2.24 16.53 -0.08
N LEU A 50 -2.75 17.35 0.84
CA LEU A 50 -3.61 18.48 0.52
C LEU A 50 -2.76 19.72 0.20
N LEU A 51 -3.05 20.32 -0.95
CA LEU A 51 -2.44 21.56 -1.41
C LEU A 51 -3.20 22.77 -0.88
N GLY A 52 -2.44 23.80 -0.49
CA GLY A 52 -2.97 25.13 -0.19
C GLY A 52 -3.26 25.97 -1.43
N PRO A 53 -3.78 27.19 -1.26
CA PRO A 53 -4.03 28.12 -2.37
C PRO A 53 -2.76 28.55 -3.14
N ASP A 54 -1.58 28.38 -2.54
CA ASP A 54 -0.26 28.63 -3.12
C ASP A 54 0.30 27.42 -3.88
N LEU A 55 -0.47 26.34 -4.01
CA LEU A 55 -0.08 25.06 -4.62
C LEU A 55 1.07 24.36 -3.88
N LEU A 56 1.31 24.71 -2.62
CA LEU A 56 2.26 24.02 -1.76
C LEU A 56 1.52 23.02 -0.85
N VAL A 57 2.20 21.94 -0.49
CA VAL A 57 1.66 20.97 0.47
C VAL A 57 1.50 21.63 1.83
N GLN A 58 0.26 21.68 2.34
CA GLN A 58 -0.04 22.22 3.67
C GLN A 58 -0.35 21.12 4.68
N GLN A 59 -0.85 19.98 4.22
CA GLN A 59 -1.27 18.90 5.10
C GLN A 59 -0.92 17.53 4.51
N ARG A 60 -0.18 16.73 5.30
CA ARG A 60 0.03 15.31 5.04
C ARG A 60 -1.23 14.52 5.34
N VAL A 61 -1.44 13.42 4.64
CA VAL A 61 -2.61 12.56 4.82
C VAL A 61 -2.16 11.17 5.23
N ALA A 62 -2.70 10.69 6.35
CA ALA A 62 -2.54 9.31 6.79
C ALA A 62 -3.57 8.40 6.09
N SER A 63 -3.19 7.18 5.77
CA SER A 63 -4.06 6.16 5.16
C SER A 63 -3.84 4.81 5.85
N GLU A 64 -4.92 4.06 6.08
CA GLU A 64 -4.89 2.66 6.51
C GLU A 64 -5.36 1.80 5.33
N LEU A 65 -4.54 0.82 4.96
CA LEU A 65 -4.83 -0.14 3.89
C LEU A 65 -4.81 -1.55 4.48
N HIS A 66 -5.56 -2.46 3.87
CA HIS A 66 -5.80 -3.79 4.41
C HIS A 66 -5.54 -4.86 3.37
N ALA A 67 -4.76 -5.87 3.72
CA ALA A 67 -4.59 -7.07 2.91
C ALA A 67 -4.97 -8.31 3.71
N HIS A 68 -5.95 -9.06 3.22
CA HIS A 68 -6.26 -10.36 3.79
C HIS A 68 -5.18 -11.36 3.37
N VAL A 69 -4.68 -12.12 4.35
CA VAL A 69 -3.72 -13.20 4.14
C VAL A 69 -4.44 -14.50 4.38
N SER A 70 -4.68 -15.24 3.30
CA SER A 70 -5.33 -16.56 3.35
C SER A 70 -4.40 -17.61 3.98
N PRO A 71 -4.92 -18.81 4.29
CA PRO A 71 -4.08 -19.91 4.77
C PRO A 71 -2.96 -20.32 3.82
N THR A 72 -3.26 -20.44 2.53
CA THR A 72 -2.24 -20.77 1.52
C THR A 72 -1.14 -19.73 1.45
N GLN A 73 -1.48 -18.45 1.61
CA GLN A 73 -0.50 -17.36 1.66
C GLN A 73 0.31 -17.37 2.95
N THR A 74 -0.34 -17.69 4.07
CA THR A 74 0.33 -17.82 5.37
C THR A 74 1.36 -18.95 5.34
N ASP A 75 1.03 -20.08 4.72
CA ASP A 75 1.97 -21.18 4.50
C ASP A 75 3.18 -20.74 3.65
N LEU A 76 2.97 -19.92 2.61
CA LEU A 76 4.07 -19.34 1.83
C LEU A 76 4.97 -18.43 2.68
N LEU A 77 4.39 -17.64 3.58
CA LEU A 77 5.16 -16.77 4.49
C LEU A 77 6.04 -17.56 5.47
N TYR A 78 5.65 -18.78 5.84
CA TYR A 78 6.46 -19.67 6.67
C TYR A 78 7.60 -20.38 5.93
N GLN A 79 7.61 -20.36 4.59
CA GLN A 79 8.62 -21.05 3.75
C GLN A 79 9.88 -20.21 3.50
N GLY A 80 10.16 -19.21 4.35
CA GLY A 80 11.35 -18.36 4.20
C GLY A 80 11.26 -17.37 3.03
N THR A 81 10.05 -17.07 2.57
CA THR A 81 9.78 -16.05 1.55
C THR A 81 9.93 -14.64 2.12
N ARG A 82 9.84 -13.62 1.26
CA ARG A 82 9.86 -12.21 1.64
C ARG A 82 8.63 -11.50 1.10
N VAL A 83 8.14 -10.50 1.83
CA VAL A 83 7.14 -9.58 1.32
C VAL A 83 7.84 -8.37 0.72
N ARG A 84 7.65 -8.12 -0.57
CA ARG A 84 8.09 -6.91 -1.26
C ARG A 84 6.91 -5.96 -1.40
N VAL A 85 7.10 -4.74 -0.90
CA VAL A 85 6.11 -3.66 -1.01
C VAL A 85 6.44 -2.83 -2.24
N ARG A 86 5.47 -2.66 -3.14
CA ARG A 86 5.56 -1.74 -4.28
C ARG A 86 4.53 -0.65 -4.13
N ILE A 87 4.96 0.59 -4.34
CA ILE A 87 4.09 1.75 -4.33
C ILE A 87 4.09 2.30 -5.76
N ILE A 88 2.89 2.40 -6.33
CA ILE A 88 2.68 2.94 -7.67
C ILE A 88 1.97 4.27 -7.48
N PHE A 89 2.64 5.36 -7.82
CA PHE A 89 2.08 6.71 -7.72
C PHE A 89 1.37 7.12 -9.02
N SER A 90 0.21 7.75 -8.89
CA SER A 90 -0.50 8.43 -9.97
C SER A 90 -0.74 9.89 -9.61
N THR A 91 -0.80 10.74 -10.64
CA THR A 91 -1.23 12.13 -10.47
C THR A 91 -2.73 12.15 -10.23
N SER A 92 -3.16 12.64 -9.07
CA SER A 92 -4.57 12.98 -8.85
C SER A 92 -4.86 14.32 -9.54
N ASP A 93 -5.91 14.40 -10.37
CA ASP A 93 -6.44 15.69 -10.83
C ASP A 93 -7.01 16.46 -9.62
N GLN A 94 -6.18 17.24 -8.95
CA GLN A 94 -6.65 18.24 -8.00
C GLN A 94 -7.10 19.45 -8.81
N SER A 95 -8.31 19.38 -9.37
CA SER A 95 -8.95 20.43 -10.17
C SER A 95 -9.24 21.67 -9.33
N GLN A 96 -8.20 22.38 -8.87
CA GLN A 96 -8.33 23.72 -8.35
C GLN A 96 -8.48 24.66 -9.55
N HIS A 97 -9.72 24.91 -9.97
CA HIS A 97 -10.00 26.00 -10.91
C HIS A 97 -9.71 27.33 -10.20
N LEU A 98 -8.58 27.95 -10.54
CA LEU A 98 -8.30 29.33 -10.17
C LEU A 98 -9.31 30.23 -10.90
N THR A 99 -10.31 30.73 -10.18
CA THR A 99 -11.17 31.80 -10.71
C THR A 99 -10.43 33.12 -10.48
N LEU A 100 -9.91 33.71 -11.56
CA LEU A 100 -9.42 35.09 -11.54
C LEU A 100 -10.65 36.01 -11.50
N LEU A 101 -10.81 36.75 -10.39
CA LEU A 101 -11.78 37.84 -10.25
C LEU A 101 -11.17 39.17 -10.71
#